data_AF-A0A9K3J726-F1
#
_entry.id   AF-A0A9K3J726-F1
#
_cell.length_a   1.000
_cell.length_b   1.000
_cell.length_c   1.000
_cell.angle_alpha   90.00
_cell.angle_beta   90.00
_cell.angle_gamma   90.00
#
_symmetry.space_group_name_H-M   'P 1'
#
loop_
_entity.id
_entity.type
_entity.pdbx_description
1 polymer ?
#
loop_
_entity_poly.entity_id
_entity_poly.type
_entity_poly.pdbx_seq_one_letter_code
_entity_poly.pdbx_strand_id
1 'polypeptide(L)'
;MFPALTGGQDAPATAKAPPLLAVVKNELYAAYYEEQEVRKYDKGRNVWVRLGGLPERAGSMNGRGLTFRACGDQLIVIAGPQVSYEGMIELNSWVPDENPTQWNLIGGKRSGGFVYNCAMMGC
;
A
#
# COMPACT_ATOMS: atom_id res chain seq x y z
N MET A 1 -3.49 17.96 3.11
CA MET A 1 -2.68 18.14 1.89
C MET A 1 -1.57 17.11 1.92
N PHE A 2 -1.38 16.31 0.87
CA PHE A 2 -0.23 15.38 0.82
C PHE A 2 1.06 16.20 0.83
N PRO A 3 2.08 15.83 1.64
CA PRO A 3 3.36 16.52 1.59
C PRO A 3 3.95 16.38 0.18
N ALA A 4 4.56 17.45 -0.32
CA ALA A 4 5.34 17.36 -1.55
C ALA A 4 6.53 16.43 -1.29
N LEU A 5 6.67 15.38 -2.10
CA LEU A 5 7.82 14.50 -2.05
C LEU A 5 9.05 15.29 -2.51
N THR A 6 9.97 15.59 -1.60
CA THR A 6 11.23 16.27 -1.92
C THR A 6 12.20 15.28 -2.56
N GLY A 7 12.07 15.09 -3.88
CA GLY A 7 13.03 14.41 -4.74
C GLY A 7 13.37 15.31 -5.92
N GLY A 8 14.67 15.50 -6.17
CA GLY A 8 15.22 16.51 -7.08
C GLY A 8 14.74 16.43 -8.55
N GLN A 9 14.70 17.64 -9.13
CA GLN A 9 14.64 18.08 -10.54
C GLN A 9 14.00 17.18 -11.62
N ASP A 10 13.02 17.79 -12.30
CA ASP A 10 12.61 17.61 -13.70
C ASP A 10 11.86 16.34 -14.12
N ALA A 11 10.88 15.92 -13.33
CA ALA A 11 9.73 15.20 -13.87
C ALA A 11 8.43 15.98 -13.54
N PRO A 12 7.52 16.20 -14.50
CA PRO A 12 6.27 16.89 -14.21
C PRO A 12 5.52 16.12 -13.12
N ALA A 13 4.84 16.84 -12.22
CA ALA A 13 4.10 16.30 -11.07
C ALA A 13 2.98 15.28 -11.44
N THR A 14 2.81 15.00 -12.74
CA THR A 14 1.94 13.99 -13.35
C THR A 14 2.62 12.63 -13.60
N ALA A 15 3.91 12.46 -13.31
CA ALA A 15 4.64 11.22 -13.59
C ALA A 15 4.50 10.12 -12.52
N LYS A 16 3.98 10.44 -11.33
CA LYS A 16 3.96 9.55 -10.16
C LYS A 16 2.53 9.19 -9.76
N ALA A 17 2.30 7.93 -9.43
CA ALA A 17 1.01 7.51 -8.91
C ALA A 17 0.75 8.21 -7.55
N PRO A 18 -0.49 8.61 -7.25
CA PRO A 18 -0.81 9.08 -5.92
C PRO A 18 -0.70 7.94 -4.90
N PRO A 19 -0.48 8.24 -3.61
CA PRO A 19 -0.50 7.22 -2.57
C PRO A 19 -1.87 6.52 -2.53
N LEU A 20 -1.86 5.23 -2.22
CA LEU A 20 -3.09 4.44 -2.10
C LEU A 20 -3.68 4.64 -0.71
N LEU A 21 -4.97 4.95 -0.61
CA LEU A 21 -5.63 5.28 0.65
C LEU A 21 -6.55 4.16 1.13
N ALA A 22 -6.60 3.97 2.45
CA ALA A 22 -7.58 3.10 3.11
C ALA A 22 -8.00 3.71 4.45
N VAL A 23 -9.22 3.40 4.87
CA VAL A 23 -9.76 3.82 6.17
C VAL A 23 -10.10 2.59 6.99
N VAL A 24 -9.54 2.50 8.19
CA VAL A 24 -9.81 1.44 9.17
C VAL A 24 -10.17 2.12 10.48
N LYS A 25 -11.29 1.74 11.12
CA LYS A 25 -11.72 2.29 12.42
C LYS A 25 -11.68 3.84 12.48
N ASN A 26 -12.13 4.52 11.42
CA ASN A 26 -12.12 5.99 11.26
C ASN A 26 -10.72 6.64 11.21
N GLU A 27 -9.67 5.85 11.05
CA GLU A 27 -8.30 6.31 10.86
C GLU A 27 -7.91 6.18 9.38
N LEU A 28 -7.24 7.22 8.85
CA LEU A 28 -6.83 7.27 7.45
C LEU A 28 -5.38 6.83 7.32
N TYR A 29 -5.15 5.88 6.42
CA TYR A 29 -3.84 5.35 6.10
C TYR A 29 -3.50 5.58 4.64
N ALA A 30 -2.21 5.74 4.35
CA ALA A 30 -1.68 5.88 3.02
C ALA A 30 -0.49 4.93 2.82
N ALA A 31 -0.53 4.18 1.72
CA ALA A 31 0.60 3.41 1.22
C ALA A 31 1.37 4.25 0.19
N TYR A 32 2.61 4.55 0.54
CA TYR A 32 3.59 5.27 -0.28
C TYR A 32 4.49 4.25 -0.97
N TYR A 33 4.24 3.99 -2.25
CA TYR A 33 4.95 2.92 -2.98
C TYR A 33 6.39 3.29 -3.35
N GLU A 34 6.77 4.56 -3.41
CA GLU A 34 8.15 4.94 -3.72
C GLU A 34 9.05 4.74 -2.50
N GLU A 35 8.57 5.20 -1.35
CA GLU A 35 9.24 5.09 -0.07
C GLU A 35 9.11 3.69 0.55
N GLN A 36 8.23 2.84 -0.01
CA GLN A 36 7.88 1.53 0.54
C GLN A 36 7.36 1.62 1.97
N GLU A 37 6.48 2.59 2.25
CA GLU A 37 6.02 2.93 3.59
C GLU A 37 4.50 2.97 3.73
N VAL A 38 4.04 2.68 4.95
CA VAL A 38 2.68 3.00 5.38
C VAL A 38 2.71 4.12 6.40
N ARG A 39 1.84 5.11 6.18
CA ARG A 39 1.66 6.25 7.07
C ARG A 39 0.22 6.37 7.51
N LYS A 40 0.00 6.84 8.74
CA LYS A 40 -1.30 7.22 9.28
C LYS A 40 -1.41 8.72 9.37
N TYR A 41 -2.59 9.24 9.08
CA TYR A 41 -2.88 10.65 9.22
C TYR A 41 -3.34 10.98 10.64
N ASP A 42 -2.59 11.83 11.32
CA ASP A 42 -2.98 12.42 12.61
C ASP A 42 -3.88 13.63 12.34
N LYS A 43 -5.19 13.47 12.60
CA LYS A 43 -6.21 14.51 12.39
C LYS A 43 -6.00 15.73 13.29
N GLY A 44 -5.50 15.55 14.51
CA GLY A 44 -5.32 16.63 15.47
C GLY A 44 -4.14 17.53 15.12
N ARG A 45 -3.08 16.93 14.55
CA ARG A 45 -1.86 17.66 14.15
C ARG A 45 -1.81 18.00 12.66
N ASN A 46 -2.71 17.44 11.85
CA ASN A 46 -2.71 17.56 10.38
C ASN A 46 -1.39 17.11 9.75
N VAL A 47 -0.82 16.00 10.23
CA VAL A 47 0.44 15.43 9.75
C VAL A 47 0.32 13.96 9.42
N TRP A 48 1.22 13.47 8.59
CA TRP A 48 1.39 12.04 8.32
C TRP A 48 2.49 11.47 9.21
N VAL A 49 2.18 10.41 9.95
CA VAL A 49 3.11 9.70 10.83
C VAL A 49 3.45 8.36 10.19
N ARG A 50 4.75 8.08 10.05
CA ARG A 50 5.23 6.79 9.53
C ARG A 50 4.97 5.68 10.55
N LEU A 51 4.36 4.59 10.11
CA LEU A 51 4.09 3.41 10.94
C LEU A 51 5.03 2.24 10.64
N GLY A 52 5.49 2.13 9.40
CA GLY A 52 6.42 1.07 9.01
C GLY A 52 6.50 0.88 7.50
N GLY A 53 7.01 -0.28 7.09
CA GLY A 53 7.21 -0.64 5.69
C GLY A 53 5.95 -1.25 5.05
N LEU A 54 5.91 -1.27 3.73
CA LEU A 54 5.04 -2.17 2.98
C LEU A 54 5.60 -3.61 3.05
N PRO A 55 4.81 -4.65 2.70
CA PRO A 55 5.35 -6.00 2.52
C PRO A 55 6.51 -5.98 1.51
N GLU A 56 7.56 -6.75 1.75
CA GLU A 56 8.81 -6.71 0.95
C GLU A 56 8.56 -6.84 -0.58
N ARG A 57 7.59 -7.68 -0.97
CA ARG A 57 7.24 -7.92 -2.38
C ARG A 57 6.34 -6.85 -3.01
N ALA A 58 5.84 -5.90 -2.23
CA ALA A 58 5.10 -4.74 -2.73
C ALA A 58 6.00 -3.75 -3.49
N GLY A 59 7.32 -3.80 -3.28
CA GLY A 59 8.27 -2.81 -3.78
C GLY A 59 8.80 -3.00 -5.18
N SER A 60 8.63 -4.16 -5.81
CA SER A 60 9.21 -4.43 -7.12
C SER A 60 8.45 -3.79 -8.30
N MET A 61 7.52 -2.87 -8.02
CA MET A 61 6.38 -2.62 -8.91
C MET A 61 6.15 -1.15 -9.30
N ASN A 62 6.94 -0.19 -8.79
CA ASN A 62 6.77 1.24 -9.05
C ASN A 62 5.30 1.72 -8.92
N GLY A 63 4.55 1.13 -7.98
CA GLY A 63 3.13 1.44 -7.75
C GLY A 63 2.12 0.81 -8.71
N ARG A 64 2.54 0.13 -9.79
CA ARG A 64 1.63 -0.61 -10.69
C ARG A 64 1.34 -1.99 -10.09
N GLY A 65 0.10 -2.48 -10.08
CA GLY A 65 -0.16 -3.82 -9.53
C GLY A 65 -0.17 -3.93 -8.00
N LEU A 66 0.05 -2.82 -7.28
CA LEU A 66 -0.14 -2.71 -5.84
C LEU A 66 -1.58 -2.27 -5.56
N THR A 67 -2.27 -2.99 -4.67
CA THR A 67 -3.56 -2.58 -4.13
C THR A 67 -3.46 -2.45 -2.62
N PHE A 68 -4.03 -1.38 -2.07
CA PHE A 68 -4.16 -1.15 -0.63
C PHE A 68 -5.63 -0.91 -0.29
N ARG A 69 -6.21 -1.76 0.55
CA ARG A 69 -7.64 -1.72 0.93
C ARG A 69 -7.83 -2.01 2.40
N ALA A 70 -8.98 -1.63 2.93
CA ALA A 70 -9.45 -2.06 4.24
C ALA A 70 -10.34 -3.31 4.11
N CYS A 71 -10.30 -4.19 5.12
CA CYS A 71 -11.18 -5.34 5.27
C CYS A 71 -11.46 -5.58 6.75
N GLY A 72 -12.68 -5.29 7.22
CA GLY A 72 -12.98 -5.28 8.64
C GLY A 72 -12.08 -4.28 9.36
N ASP A 73 -11.25 -4.76 10.30
CA ASP A 73 -10.27 -3.96 11.02
C ASP A 73 -8.82 -4.10 10.52
N GLN A 74 -8.64 -4.71 9.35
CA GLN A 74 -7.33 -4.96 8.76
C GLN A 74 -7.10 -4.07 7.55
N LEU A 75 -5.83 -3.69 7.37
CA LEU A 75 -5.30 -3.24 6.09
C LEU A 75 -4.84 -4.45 5.29
N ILE A 76 -5.12 -4.42 4.00
CA ILE A 76 -4.81 -5.47 3.05
C ILE A 76 -3.96 -4.89 1.93
N VAL A 77 -2.81 -5.51 1.70
CA VAL A 77 -1.95 -5.26 0.55
C VAL A 77 -2.05 -6.44 -0.39
N ILE A 78 -2.40 -6.17 -1.64
CA ILE A 78 -2.33 -7.14 -2.73
C ILE A 78 -1.21 -6.70 -3.66
N ALA A 79 -0.21 -7.54 -3.85
CA ALA A 79 0.91 -7.26 -4.74
C ALA A 79 1.32 -8.54 -5.48
N GLY A 80 1.75 -8.40 -6.73
CA GLY A 80 2.30 -9.51 -7.51
C GLY A 80 3.33 -8.99 -8.51
N PRO A 81 4.23 -9.85 -9.03
CA PRO A 81 5.28 -9.41 -9.95
C PRO A 81 4.70 -8.92 -11.28
N GLN A 82 5.35 -7.94 -11.89
CA GLN A 82 4.91 -7.39 -13.18
C GLN A 82 5.18 -8.32 -14.38
N VAL A 83 6.28 -9.07 -14.34
CA VAL A 83 6.89 -9.69 -15.54
C VAL A 83 7.21 -11.18 -15.38
N SER A 84 6.53 -11.90 -14.49
CA SER A 84 6.72 -13.36 -14.42
C SER A 84 5.49 -14.12 -14.89
N TYR A 85 5.70 -14.96 -15.90
CA TYR A 85 4.73 -15.97 -16.36
C TYR A 85 4.38 -16.99 -15.25
N GLU A 86 5.17 -17.01 -14.17
CA GLU A 86 4.95 -17.79 -12.94
C GLU A 86 4.79 -16.90 -11.68
N GLY A 87 4.31 -15.66 -11.84
CA GLY A 87 4.15 -14.73 -10.73
C GLY A 87 3.18 -15.20 -9.66
N MET A 88 3.53 -15.01 -8.39
CA MET A 88 2.62 -15.18 -7.26
C MET A 88 2.06 -13.81 -6.88
N ILE A 89 0.75 -13.63 -7.02
CA ILE A 89 0.05 -12.53 -6.38
C ILE A 89 -0.15 -12.93 -4.91
N GLU A 90 0.31 -12.08 -4.00
CA GLU A 90 0.21 -12.29 -2.56
C GLU A 90 -0.77 -11.33 -1.93
N LEU A 91 -1.43 -11.83 -0.90
CA LEU A 91 -2.37 -11.11 -0.06
C LEU A 91 -1.78 -11.01 1.33
N ASN A 92 -1.40 -9.81 1.74
CA ASN A 92 -0.84 -9.54 3.05
C ASN A 92 -1.83 -8.73 3.88
N SER A 93 -2.04 -9.12 5.13
CA SER A 93 -2.89 -8.38 6.07
C SER A 93 -2.12 -7.88 7.28
N TRP A 94 -2.57 -6.74 7.81
CA TRP A 94 -2.06 -6.16 9.03
C TRP A 94 -3.21 -5.47 9.77
N VAL A 95 -3.37 -5.78 11.05
CA VAL A 95 -4.25 -5.02 11.95
C VAL A 95 -3.44 -3.84 12.46
N PRO A 96 -3.81 -2.58 12.14
CA PRO A 96 -3.07 -1.43 12.64
C PRO A 96 -3.11 -1.35 14.16
N ASP A 97 -1.94 -1.32 14.78
CA ASP A 97 -1.72 -1.16 16.21
C ASP A 97 -0.59 -0.13 16.46
N GLU A 98 -0.15 0.01 17.72
CA GLU A 98 0.94 0.94 18.07
C GLU A 98 2.34 0.41 17.71
N ASN A 99 2.43 -0.82 17.19
CA ASN A 99 3.69 -1.45 16.84
C ASN A 99 4.10 -1.13 15.39
N PRO A 100 5.38 -1.35 15.04
CA PRO A 100 5.79 -1.35 13.64
C PRO A 100 4.95 -2.33 12.83
N THR A 101 4.63 -1.96 11.59
CA THR A 101 3.82 -2.77 10.66
C THR A 101 4.23 -4.25 10.65
N GLN A 102 3.31 -5.15 11.00
CA GLN A 102 3.50 -6.61 10.94
C GLN A 102 2.59 -7.21 9.87
N TRP A 103 3.13 -7.42 8.67
CA TRP A 103 2.38 -8.00 7.56
C TRP A 103 2.35 -9.52 7.63
N ASN A 104 1.15 -10.09 7.61
CA ASN A 104 0.92 -11.53 7.58
C ASN A 104 0.48 -11.94 6.17
N LEU A 105 1.17 -12.90 5.58
CA LEU A 105 0.73 -13.52 4.33
C LEU A 105 -0.51 -14.38 4.61
N ILE A 106 -1.67 -13.97 4.10
CA ILE A 106 -2.95 -14.67 4.32
C ILE A 106 -3.42 -15.43 3.08
N GLY A 107 -2.77 -15.25 1.94
CA GLY A 107 -3.09 -16.00 0.73
C GLY A 107 -2.17 -15.66 -0.42
N GLY A 108 -2.15 -16.54 -1.43
CA GLY A 108 -1.42 -16.32 -2.65
C GLY A 108 -2.00 -17.11 -3.82
N LYS A 109 -1.86 -16.57 -5.03
CA LYS A 109 -2.34 -17.20 -6.25
C LYS A 109 -1.32 -17.04 -7.38
N ARG A 110 -1.03 -18.14 -8.07
CA ARG A 110 -0.27 -18.10 -9.32
C ARG A 110 -1.05 -17.35 -10.39
N SER A 111 -0.45 -16.33 -10.96
CA SER A 111 -1.01 -15.54 -12.05
C SER A 111 0.12 -14.97 -12.90
N GLY A 112 0.01 -15.13 -14.22
CA GLY A 112 0.95 -14.51 -15.17
C GLY A 112 0.72 -13.01 -15.39
N GLY A 113 -0.08 -12.36 -14.55
CA GLY A 113 -0.44 -10.95 -14.67
C GLY A 113 -0.46 -10.25 -13.30
N PHE A 114 -0.61 -8.92 -13.34
CA PHE A 114 -0.66 -8.07 -12.15
C PHE A 114 -2.09 -7.58 -11.86
N VAL A 115 -2.29 -7.03 -10.66
CA VAL A 115 -3.61 -6.53 -10.23
C VAL A 115 -3.91 -5.19 -10.89
N TYR A 116 -4.88 -5.15 -11.80
CA TYR A 116 -5.33 -3.90 -12.43
C TYR A 116 -6.32 -3.13 -11.57
N ASN A 117 -7.29 -3.86 -11.03
CA ASN A 117 -8.35 -3.35 -10.17
C ASN A 117 -8.60 -4.37 -9.08
N CYS A 118 -8.94 -3.89 -7.89
CA CYS A 118 -9.38 -4.75 -6.80
C CYS A 118 -10.46 -4.01 -6.00
N ALA A 119 -11.53 -4.74 -5.73
CA ALA A 119 -12.58 -4.37 -4.80
C ALA A 119 -12.64 -5.43 -3.70
N MET A 120 -12.87 -4.97 -2.48
CA MET A 120 -13.06 -5.80 -1.29
C MET A 120 -14.44 -5.45 -0.76
N MET A 121 -15.28 -6.46 -0.53
CA MET A 121 -16.52 -6.26 0.23
C MET A 121 -16.20 -6.56 1.69
N GLY A 122 -16.58 -5.63 2.57
CA GLY A 122 -16.33 -5.77 4.01
C GLY A 122 -17.17 -6.88 4.64
N CYS A 123 -16.63 -7.50 5.68
CA CYS A 123 -17.32 -8.42 6.58
C CYS A 123 -18.10 -7.64 7.65
#